data_AF-A0A928CX16-F1
#
_entry.id   AF-A0A928CX16-F1
#
_cell.length_a   1.000
_cell.length_b   1.000
_cell.length_c   1.000
_cell.angle_alpha   90.00
_cell.angle_beta   90.00
_cell.angle_gamma   90.00
#
_symmetry.space_group_name_H-M   'P 1'
#
loop_
_entity.id
_entity.type
_entity.pdbx_description
1 polymer ?
#
loop_
_entity_poly.entity_id
_entity_poly.type
_entity_poly.pdbx_seq_one_letter_code
_entity_poly.pdbx_strand_id
1 'polypeptide(L)'
;MAASQIPCPHCHNTLEVQSEWAGMNLSCPACNQTFVCPQVSAPVPPAFQPQLAPPPQNQFAPPPQGGFTLPPQYPPQGGFPPPQGGFPPPPQYGYSPYGGNEPPANMFTALKKYAQFSGRASRREYWLFAIFNNILCIIAAVVAGLAIADDNEDLLALVGVCYIFGALFLVIPNISVAVRRCHDVGKSGWWILTVLIPCVGWIFYLMAVCAPSQLNDNQYGPNPNGSNPDEAWPVVVGIALAVIFAILNSLGGM
;
A
#
# COMPACT_ATOMS: atom_id res chain seq x y z
N MET A 1 -10.92 3.36 42.40
CA MET A 1 -10.60 4.17 41.21
C MET A 1 -9.18 4.65 41.39
N ALA A 2 -8.21 4.17 40.60
CA ALA A 2 -6.81 4.54 40.79
C ALA A 2 -6.55 5.90 40.12
N ALA A 3 -6.19 6.90 40.92
CA ALA A 3 -5.70 8.17 40.39
C ALA A 3 -4.25 7.99 39.93
N SER A 4 -3.96 8.41 38.71
CA SER A 4 -2.61 8.41 38.13
C SER A 4 -2.07 9.84 38.10
N GLN A 5 -0.78 10.02 38.40
CA GLN A 5 -0.12 11.32 38.36
C GLN A 5 0.63 11.48 37.04
N ILE A 6 0.32 12.53 36.27
CA ILE A 6 0.90 12.79 34.95
C ILE A 6 1.45 14.23 34.90
N PRO A 7 2.68 14.46 34.40
CA PRO A 7 3.23 15.79 34.26
C PRO A 7 2.62 16.54 33.06
N CYS A 8 2.31 17.82 33.25
CA CYS A 8 1.86 18.69 32.15
C CYS A 8 3.00 18.92 31.13
N PRO A 9 2.76 18.81 29.81
CA PRO A 9 3.78 19.00 28.79
C PRO A 9 4.28 20.46 28.66
N HIS A 10 3.55 21.43 29.20
CA HIS A 10 3.89 22.86 29.07
C HIS A 10 4.62 23.42 30.29
N CYS A 11 4.20 23.05 31.50
CA CYS A 11 4.74 23.62 32.75
C CYS A 11 5.39 22.59 33.67
N HIS A 12 5.40 21.31 33.28
CA HIS A 12 5.93 20.18 34.05
C HIS A 12 5.32 19.99 35.45
N ASN A 13 4.21 20.68 35.75
CA ASN A 13 3.52 20.51 37.02
C ASN A 13 2.72 19.20 37.02
N THR A 14 2.76 18.47 38.13
CA THR A 14 2.11 17.16 38.27
C THR A 14 0.61 17.33 38.50
N LEU A 15 -0.20 16.65 37.70
CA LEU A 15 -1.65 16.66 37.81
C LEU A 15 -2.16 15.27 38.18
N GLU A 16 -3.14 15.22 39.07
CA GLU A 16 -3.87 14.00 39.39
C GLU A 16 -5.01 13.81 38.40
N VAL A 17 -4.96 12.70 37.66
CA VAL A 17 -5.88 12.38 36.58
C VAL A 17 -6.47 11.01 36.82
N GLN A 18 -7.79 10.90 36.63
CA GLN A 18 -8.48 9.62 36.72
C GLN A 18 -8.26 8.81 35.44
N SER A 19 -8.14 7.48 35.57
CA SER A 19 -7.89 6.59 34.43
C SER A 19 -8.98 6.63 33.36
N GLU A 20 -10.21 7.01 33.73
CA GLU A 20 -11.34 7.22 32.81
C GLU A 20 -11.19 8.46 31.92
N TRP A 21 -10.26 9.37 32.24
CA TRP A 21 -10.07 10.61 31.47
C TRP A 21 -9.06 10.46 30.34
N ALA A 22 -8.57 9.25 30.09
CA ALA A 22 -7.65 8.93 29.02
C ALA A 22 -8.26 9.32 27.66
N GLY A 23 -7.58 10.19 26.91
CA GLY A 23 -8.04 10.70 25.61
C GLY A 23 -8.97 11.92 25.67
N MET A 24 -9.33 12.42 26.86
CA MET A 24 -10.07 13.68 27.01
C MET A 24 -9.14 14.90 27.01
N ASN A 25 -9.65 16.06 26.58
CA ASN A 25 -8.96 17.35 26.68
C ASN A 25 -9.09 17.90 28.10
N LEU A 26 -7.96 18.11 28.77
CA LEU A 26 -7.89 18.64 30.13
C LEU A 26 -7.13 19.97 30.15
N SER A 27 -7.60 20.91 30.96
CA SER A 27 -6.93 22.20 31.16
C SER A 27 -6.04 22.15 32.40
N CYS A 28 -4.77 22.53 32.27
CA CYS A 28 -3.87 22.62 33.42
C CYS A 28 -4.17 23.86 34.28
N PRO A 29 -4.45 23.73 35.60
CA PRO A 29 -4.73 24.87 36.48
C PRO A 29 -3.52 25.80 36.69
N ALA A 30 -2.29 25.32 36.44
CA ALA A 30 -1.08 26.11 36.66
C ALA A 30 -0.70 27.00 35.45
N CYS A 31 -0.95 26.55 34.22
CA CYS A 31 -0.58 27.29 33.01
C CYS A 31 -1.75 27.61 32.07
N ASN A 32 -2.96 27.17 32.42
CA ASN A 32 -4.21 27.37 31.68
C ASN A 32 -4.18 26.89 30.21
N GLN A 33 -3.26 25.97 29.88
CA GLN A 33 -3.15 25.33 28.56
C GLN A 33 -3.91 23.99 28.56
N THR A 34 -4.55 23.67 27.45
CA THR A 34 -5.24 22.41 27.23
C THR A 34 -4.30 21.36 26.64
N PHE A 35 -4.38 20.12 27.14
CA PHE A 35 -3.63 18.99 26.61
C PHE A 35 -4.48 17.71 26.67
N VAL A 36 -4.14 16.73 25.84
CA VAL A 36 -4.84 15.43 25.80
C VAL A 36 -4.24 14.50 26.84
N CYS A 37 -5.07 13.92 27.70
CA CYS A 37 -4.62 12.94 28.69
C CYS A 37 -4.08 11.68 27.97
N PRO A 38 -2.81 11.29 28.18
CA PRO A 38 -2.24 10.14 27.51
C PRO A 38 -2.88 8.85 28.02
N GLN A 39 -2.99 7.84 27.14
CA GLN A 39 -3.53 6.54 27.51
C GLN A 39 -2.58 5.86 28.51
N VAL A 40 -3.00 5.76 29.77
CA VAL A 40 -2.27 5.02 30.80
C VAL A 40 -2.47 3.54 30.51
N SER A 41 -1.54 2.92 29.79
CA SER A 41 -1.54 1.46 29.61
C SER A 41 -1.54 0.79 30.98
N ALA A 42 -2.47 -0.14 31.21
CA ALA A 42 -2.60 -0.85 32.48
C ALA A 42 -1.25 -1.45 32.95
N PRO A 43 -1.02 -1.58 34.27
CA PRO A 43 0.20 -2.19 34.79
C PRO A 43 0.37 -3.60 34.20
N VAL A 44 1.49 -3.83 33.52
CA VAL A 44 1.90 -5.16 33.09
C VAL A 44 2.12 -5.97 34.37
N PRO A 45 1.42 -7.10 34.59
CA PRO A 45 1.66 -7.93 35.76
C PRO A 45 3.13 -8.39 35.76
N PRO A 46 3.79 -8.46 36.94
CA PRO A 46 5.20 -8.80 37.02
C PRO A 46 5.44 -10.15 36.35
N ALA A 47 6.39 -10.17 35.41
CA ALA A 47 6.80 -11.37 34.71
C ALA A 47 7.14 -12.46 35.75
N PHE A 48 6.49 -13.62 35.61
CA PHE A 48 6.80 -14.81 36.39
C PHE A 48 8.25 -15.19 36.07
N GLN A 49 9.19 -14.85 36.95
CA GLN A 49 10.57 -15.30 36.85
C GLN A 49 10.60 -16.79 37.22
N PRO A 50 10.95 -17.71 36.29
CA PRO A 50 11.16 -19.09 36.68
C PRO A 50 12.39 -19.14 37.60
N GLN A 51 12.22 -19.62 38.83
CA GLN A 51 13.32 -19.86 39.75
C GLN A 51 14.32 -20.82 39.08
N LEU A 52 15.56 -20.37 38.90
CA LEU A 52 16.68 -21.19 38.45
C LEU A 52 16.94 -22.26 39.53
N ALA A 53 16.57 -23.51 39.24
CA ALA A 53 17.00 -24.66 40.03
C ALA A 53 18.53 -24.80 39.94
N PRO A 54 19.20 -25.25 41.03
CA PRO A 54 20.65 -25.45 41.02
C PRO A 54 21.05 -26.56 40.01
N PRO A 55 22.20 -26.45 39.34
CA PRO A 55 22.60 -27.41 38.31
C PRO A 55 22.89 -28.81 38.91
N PRO A 56 22.47 -29.90 38.23
CA PRO A 56 22.78 -31.26 38.67
C PRO A 56 24.25 -31.60 38.42
N GLN A 57 24.87 -32.32 39.36
CA GLN A 57 26.24 -32.81 39.22
C GLN A 57 26.33 -33.85 38.10
N ASN A 58 27.25 -33.60 37.17
CA ASN A 58 27.59 -34.42 36.02
C ASN A 58 28.07 -35.81 36.42
N GLN A 59 27.33 -36.84 35.98
CA GLN A 59 27.86 -38.13 35.54
C GLN A 59 26.89 -38.55 34.42
N PHE A 60 27.23 -38.79 33.15
CA PHE A 60 28.33 -39.53 32.54
C PHE A 60 28.39 -39.16 31.02
N ALA A 61 29.50 -39.43 30.34
CA ALA A 61 29.70 -39.31 28.88
C ALA A 61 30.36 -40.60 28.32
N PRO A 62 30.57 -40.81 26.99
CA PRO A 62 30.07 -40.18 25.74
C PRO A 62 29.51 -41.22 24.70
N PRO A 63 28.99 -40.84 23.49
CA PRO A 63 29.76 -40.92 22.22
C PRO A 63 29.33 -39.93 21.09
N PRO A 64 30.04 -39.83 19.93
CA PRO A 64 29.67 -38.93 18.81
C PRO A 64 28.98 -39.68 17.66
N GLN A 65 27.77 -39.23 17.25
CA GLN A 65 26.99 -39.82 16.15
C GLN A 65 26.33 -38.72 15.30
N GLY A 66 26.62 -38.72 14.00
CA GLY A 66 25.97 -37.87 13.00
C GLY A 66 24.75 -38.55 12.39
N GLY A 67 23.63 -37.83 12.32
CA GLY A 67 22.39 -38.25 11.67
C GLY A 67 21.34 -37.13 11.66
N PHE A 68 20.76 -36.91 10.48
CA PHE A 68 19.49 -36.22 10.15
C PHE A 68 19.22 -34.82 10.74
N THR A 69 19.43 -33.78 9.93
CA THR A 69 18.95 -32.42 10.19
C THR A 69 17.53 -32.21 9.66
N LEU A 70 16.63 -31.75 10.54
CA LEU A 70 15.36 -31.10 10.20
C LEU A 70 15.62 -29.73 9.51
N PRO A 71 14.71 -29.21 8.66
CA PRO A 71 14.86 -27.86 8.10
C PRO A 71 14.82 -26.80 9.22
N PRO A 72 15.61 -25.71 9.12
CA PRO A 72 15.73 -24.72 10.20
C PRO A 72 14.41 -23.98 10.46
N GLN A 73 14.04 -23.86 11.74
CA GLN A 73 13.00 -22.92 12.17
C GLN A 73 13.56 -21.49 12.13
N TYR A 74 12.81 -20.55 11.54
CA TYR A 74 13.15 -19.13 11.48
C TYR A 74 13.19 -18.51 12.89
N PRO A 75 14.21 -17.69 13.22
CA PRO A 75 14.29 -17.02 14.51
C PRO A 75 13.34 -15.81 14.62
N PRO A 76 13.00 -15.36 15.85
CA PRO A 76 12.19 -14.18 16.10
C PRO A 76 12.89 -12.90 15.58
N GLN A 77 12.12 -11.98 15.00
CA GLN A 77 12.59 -10.75 14.35
C GLN A 77 13.20 -9.76 15.35
N GLY A 78 14.46 -9.97 15.70
CA GLY A 78 15.39 -8.95 16.20
C GLY A 78 16.21 -8.39 15.04
N GLY A 79 16.46 -7.09 15.04
CA GLY A 79 17.05 -6.33 13.93
C GLY A 79 18.29 -6.99 13.31
N PHE A 80 18.23 -7.22 12.00
CA PHE A 80 19.40 -7.64 11.22
C PHE A 80 20.25 -6.41 10.87
N PRO A 81 21.58 -6.45 11.07
CA PRO A 81 22.47 -5.53 10.39
C PRO A 81 22.43 -5.81 8.86
N PRO A 82 22.57 -4.78 8.01
CA PRO A 82 22.45 -4.94 6.56
C PRO A 82 23.52 -5.90 6.00
N PRO A 83 23.22 -6.68 4.94
CA PRO A 83 24.18 -7.59 4.32
C PRO A 83 25.40 -6.85 3.78
N GLN A 84 26.60 -7.31 4.15
CA GLN A 84 27.90 -6.76 3.70
C GLN A 84 28.32 -7.27 2.31
N GLY A 85 27.36 -7.62 1.44
CA GLY A 85 27.60 -8.09 0.07
C GLY A 85 26.86 -7.20 -0.92
N GLY A 86 27.57 -6.21 -1.48
CA GLY A 86 26.98 -5.17 -2.31
C GLY A 86 26.54 -5.66 -3.68
N PHE A 87 25.26 -6.02 -3.82
CA PHE A 87 24.53 -5.44 -4.95
C PHE A 87 24.38 -3.96 -4.64
N PRO A 88 24.64 -3.04 -5.60
CA PRO A 88 24.32 -1.65 -5.37
C PRO A 88 22.86 -1.61 -4.92
N PRO A 89 22.52 -0.87 -3.84
CA PRO A 89 21.13 -0.66 -3.50
C PRO A 89 20.41 -0.26 -4.79
N PRO A 90 19.21 -0.81 -5.09
CA PRO A 90 18.43 -0.30 -6.21
C PRO A 90 18.43 1.22 -6.05
N PRO A 91 18.65 1.98 -7.14
CA PRO A 91 18.83 3.43 -7.03
C PRO A 91 17.79 3.95 -6.07
N GLN A 92 18.25 4.66 -5.04
CA GLN A 92 17.37 5.32 -4.08
C GLN A 92 16.63 6.40 -4.87
N TYR A 93 15.63 5.99 -5.65
CA TYR A 93 14.70 6.85 -6.33
C TYR A 93 13.94 7.50 -5.19
N GLY A 94 14.34 8.74 -4.91
CA GLY A 94 14.23 9.40 -3.62
C GLY A 94 12.94 9.14 -2.86
N TYR A 95 13.10 9.10 -1.54
CA TYR A 95 12.12 9.67 -0.63
C TYR A 95 11.37 10.81 -1.33
N SER A 96 10.09 10.59 -1.64
CA SER A 96 9.23 11.70 -2.06
C SER A 96 9.25 12.69 -0.90
N PRO A 97 9.64 13.95 -1.10
CA PRO A 97 9.67 14.95 -0.02
C PRO A 97 8.28 15.15 0.61
N TYR A 98 7.23 14.64 -0.03
CA TYR A 98 5.85 14.65 0.44
C TYR A 98 5.57 13.42 1.31
N GLY A 99 6.31 13.29 2.41
CA GLY A 99 5.98 12.35 3.48
C GLY A 99 4.70 12.77 4.20
N GLY A 100 3.81 11.80 4.44
CA GLY A 100 2.75 11.86 5.45
C GLY A 100 1.57 12.81 5.24
N ASN A 101 1.61 13.72 4.26
CA ASN A 101 0.58 14.73 4.02
C ASN A 101 0.25 14.93 2.53
N GLU A 102 0.40 13.89 1.70
CA GLU A 102 0.00 14.04 0.29
C GLU A 102 -1.53 14.22 0.19
N PRO A 103 -2.01 15.26 -0.52
CA PRO A 103 -3.44 15.48 -0.71
C PRO A 103 -4.07 14.23 -1.31
N PRO A 104 -5.35 13.94 -1.01
CA PRO A 104 -6.00 12.70 -1.42
C PRO A 104 -5.75 12.44 -2.91
N ALA A 105 -5.24 11.24 -3.22
CA ALA A 105 -4.80 10.88 -4.56
C ALA A 105 -5.86 11.28 -5.60
N ASN A 106 -5.44 12.08 -6.58
CA ASN A 106 -6.27 12.52 -7.69
C ASN A 106 -5.79 11.85 -8.98
N MET A 107 -6.57 11.97 -10.05
CA MET A 107 -6.25 11.30 -11.33
C MET A 107 -4.89 11.73 -11.93
N PHE A 108 -4.40 12.92 -11.58
CA PHE A 108 -3.11 13.44 -12.06
C PHE A 108 -1.92 13.00 -11.20
N THR A 109 -2.13 12.39 -10.03
CA THR A 109 -1.05 11.93 -9.16
C THR A 109 -0.14 10.92 -9.89
N ALA A 110 -0.73 10.02 -10.68
CA ALA A 110 0.04 9.06 -11.47
C ALA A 110 0.90 9.74 -12.56
N LEU A 111 0.41 10.83 -13.16
CA LEU A 111 1.15 11.62 -14.15
C LEU A 111 2.27 12.45 -13.51
N LYS A 112 2.09 12.93 -12.27
CA LYS A 112 3.16 13.58 -11.51
C LYS A 112 4.28 12.58 -11.17
N LYS A 113 3.91 11.34 -10.86
CA LYS A 113 4.81 10.21 -10.58
C LYS A 113 5.12 9.40 -11.86
N TYR A 114 5.32 10.10 -13.00
CA TYR A 114 5.38 9.53 -14.35
C TYR A 114 6.31 8.32 -14.49
N ALA A 115 7.59 8.49 -14.16
CA ALA A 115 8.63 7.45 -14.25
C ALA A 115 9.15 7.00 -12.88
N GLN A 116 8.33 7.12 -11.83
CA GLN A 116 8.72 6.74 -10.48
C GLN A 116 8.29 5.30 -10.18
N PHE A 117 9.22 4.36 -10.16
CA PHE A 117 8.92 2.94 -9.88
C PHE A 117 9.03 2.57 -8.39
N SER A 118 9.60 3.45 -7.57
CA SER A 118 9.66 3.28 -6.12
C SER A 118 8.38 3.77 -5.44
N GLY A 119 8.11 3.23 -4.24
CA GLY A 119 6.96 3.61 -3.44
C GLY A 119 5.73 2.74 -3.64
N ARG A 120 4.63 3.18 -3.03
CA ARG A 120 3.32 2.51 -3.01
C ARG A 120 2.28 3.41 -3.67
N ALA A 121 1.33 2.80 -4.38
CA ALA A 121 0.16 3.49 -4.93
C ALA A 121 -1.10 2.96 -4.28
N SER A 122 -1.94 3.87 -3.79
CA SER A 122 -3.25 3.50 -3.25
C SER A 122 -4.16 2.95 -4.34
N ARG A 123 -5.19 2.19 -3.95
CA ARG A 123 -6.24 1.76 -4.87
C ARG A 123 -6.87 2.94 -5.61
N ARG A 124 -7.10 4.05 -4.92
CA ARG A 124 -7.68 5.26 -5.51
C ARG A 124 -6.78 5.85 -6.60
N GLU A 125 -5.47 5.96 -6.37
CA GLU A 125 -4.52 6.45 -7.39
C GLU A 125 -4.56 5.59 -8.66
N TYR A 126 -4.47 4.26 -8.47
CA TYR A 126 -4.48 3.31 -9.58
C TYR A 126 -5.78 3.36 -10.38
N TRP A 127 -6.93 3.26 -9.70
CA TRP A 127 -8.24 3.19 -10.37
C TRP A 127 -8.66 4.51 -10.99
N LEU A 128 -8.35 5.66 -10.38
CA LEU A 128 -8.63 6.96 -11.02
C LEU A 128 -7.81 7.15 -12.30
N PHE A 129 -6.55 6.72 -12.29
CA PHE A 129 -5.73 6.78 -13.50
C PHE A 129 -6.19 5.78 -14.56
N ALA A 130 -6.58 4.57 -14.16
CA ALA A 130 -7.15 3.57 -15.07
C ALA A 130 -8.46 4.06 -15.71
N ILE A 131 -9.34 4.71 -14.95
CA ILE A 131 -10.57 5.34 -15.47
C ILE A 131 -10.23 6.46 -16.44
N PHE A 132 -9.30 7.34 -16.08
CA PHE A 132 -8.87 8.42 -16.96
C PHE A 132 -8.39 7.88 -18.32
N ASN A 133 -7.54 6.86 -18.31
CA ASN A 133 -7.07 6.19 -19.52
C ASN A 133 -8.23 5.53 -20.31
N ASN A 134 -9.16 4.87 -19.60
CA ASN A 134 -10.32 4.24 -20.23
C ASN A 134 -11.25 5.26 -20.91
N ILE A 135 -11.49 6.42 -20.30
CA ILE A 135 -12.26 7.51 -20.90
C ILE A 135 -11.60 8.01 -22.19
N LEU A 136 -10.27 8.20 -22.19
CA LEU A 136 -9.55 8.60 -23.41
C LEU A 136 -9.72 7.56 -24.53
N CYS A 137 -9.65 6.27 -24.21
CA CYS A 137 -9.89 5.20 -25.16
C CYS A 137 -11.33 5.20 -25.70
N ILE A 138 -12.34 5.41 -24.84
CA ILE A 138 -13.74 5.49 -25.26
C ILE A 138 -13.95 6.69 -26.20
N ILE A 139 -13.41 7.86 -25.86
CA ILE A 139 -13.49 9.05 -26.72
C ILE A 139 -12.86 8.76 -28.09
N ALA A 140 -11.65 8.19 -28.11
CA ALA A 140 -10.98 7.83 -29.35
C ALA A 140 -11.81 6.84 -30.18
N ALA A 141 -12.40 5.82 -29.54
CA ALA A 141 -13.23 4.82 -30.21
C ALA A 141 -14.53 5.42 -30.79
N VAL A 142 -15.19 6.31 -30.04
CA VAL A 142 -16.41 7.00 -30.51
C VAL A 142 -16.09 7.89 -31.69
N VAL A 143 -15.04 8.72 -31.61
CA VAL A 143 -14.67 9.62 -32.72
C VAL A 143 -14.23 8.81 -33.95
N ALA A 144 -13.48 7.72 -33.76
CA ALA A 144 -13.14 6.82 -34.86
C ALA A 144 -14.38 6.18 -35.50
N GLY A 145 -15.35 5.74 -34.68
CA GLY A 145 -16.60 5.16 -35.16
C GLY A 145 -17.44 6.17 -35.96
N LEU A 146 -17.51 7.42 -35.51
CA LEU A 146 -18.16 8.51 -36.27
C LEU A 146 -17.43 8.80 -37.58
N ALA A 147 -16.09 8.84 -37.56
CA ALA A 147 -15.29 9.04 -38.77
C ALA A 147 -15.53 7.94 -39.81
N ILE A 148 -15.67 6.68 -39.37
CA ILE A 148 -16.00 5.54 -40.24
C ILE A 148 -17.43 5.67 -40.79
N ALA A 149 -18.40 6.09 -39.96
CA ALA A 149 -19.80 6.23 -40.40
C ALA A 149 -19.98 7.33 -41.45
N ASP A 150 -19.15 8.37 -41.41
CA ASP A 150 -19.17 9.51 -42.34
C ASP A 150 -18.17 9.36 -43.51
N ASP A 151 -17.54 8.19 -43.69
CA ASP A 151 -16.48 7.93 -44.68
C ASP A 151 -15.34 8.99 -44.65
N ASN A 152 -15.03 9.52 -43.46
CA ASN A 152 -14.06 10.59 -43.26
C ASN A 152 -12.66 10.02 -42.92
N GLU A 153 -11.90 9.70 -43.97
CA GLU A 153 -10.56 9.11 -43.86
C GLU A 153 -9.55 10.02 -43.14
N ASP A 154 -9.63 11.34 -43.34
CA ASP A 154 -8.72 12.30 -42.72
C ASP A 154 -8.88 12.33 -41.20
N LEU A 155 -10.13 12.36 -40.72
CA LEU A 155 -10.43 12.32 -39.29
C LEU A 155 -10.01 10.98 -38.68
N LEU A 156 -10.27 9.87 -39.37
CA LEU A 156 -9.87 8.55 -38.91
C LEU A 156 -8.35 8.43 -38.77
N ALA A 157 -7.59 8.92 -39.76
CA ALA A 157 -6.14 8.96 -39.73
C ALA A 157 -5.62 9.82 -38.57
N LEU A 158 -6.19 11.01 -38.37
CA LEU A 158 -5.83 11.89 -37.26
C LEU A 158 -6.07 11.23 -35.89
N VAL A 159 -7.24 10.60 -35.70
CA VAL A 159 -7.55 9.88 -34.45
C VAL A 159 -6.57 8.74 -34.23
N GLY A 160 -6.25 7.97 -35.26
CA GLY A 160 -5.26 6.89 -35.18
C GLY A 160 -3.88 7.37 -34.76
N VAL A 161 -3.40 8.46 -35.37
CA VAL A 161 -2.12 9.08 -35.03
C VAL A 161 -2.11 9.58 -33.58
N CYS A 162 -3.14 10.33 -33.17
CA CYS A 162 -3.29 10.82 -31.81
C CYS A 162 -3.35 9.68 -30.78
N TYR A 163 -4.05 8.58 -31.10
CA TYR A 163 -4.13 7.40 -30.25
C TYR A 163 -2.76 6.74 -30.06
N ILE A 164 -1.99 6.55 -31.14
CA ILE A 164 -0.65 5.94 -31.07
C ILE A 164 0.30 6.78 -30.21
N PHE A 165 0.38 8.09 -30.47
CA PHE A 165 1.24 8.99 -29.69
C PHE A 165 0.80 9.11 -28.22
N GLY A 166 -0.52 9.19 -27.99
CA GLY A 166 -1.10 9.19 -26.64
C GLY A 166 -0.78 7.91 -25.88
N ALA A 167 -0.92 6.75 -26.53
CA ALA A 167 -0.57 5.45 -25.95
C ALA A 167 0.91 5.40 -25.59
N LEU A 168 1.82 5.78 -26.50
CA LEU A 168 3.26 5.83 -26.24
C LEU A 168 3.60 6.71 -25.03
N PHE A 169 2.98 7.89 -24.91
CA PHE A 169 3.20 8.78 -23.77
C PHE A 169 2.67 8.18 -22.46
N LEU A 170 1.55 7.46 -22.51
CA LEU A 170 0.90 6.88 -21.32
C LEU A 170 1.45 5.50 -20.93
N VAL A 171 2.24 4.82 -21.76
CA VAL A 171 2.81 3.50 -21.44
C VAL A 171 3.64 3.55 -20.15
N ILE A 172 4.56 4.50 -20.04
CA ILE A 172 5.44 4.63 -18.87
C ILE A 172 4.66 4.86 -17.57
N PRO A 173 3.73 5.83 -17.48
CA PRO A 173 2.97 6.05 -16.25
C PRO A 173 2.00 4.92 -15.93
N ASN A 174 1.45 4.20 -16.93
CA ASN A 174 0.66 2.99 -16.70
C ASN A 174 1.50 1.90 -16.02
N ILE A 175 2.72 1.66 -16.51
CA ILE A 175 3.61 0.68 -15.90
C ILE A 175 4.05 1.15 -14.51
N SER A 176 4.39 2.43 -14.34
CA SER A 176 4.88 2.96 -13.06
C SER A 176 3.83 2.86 -11.95
N VAL A 177 2.58 3.23 -12.23
CA VAL A 177 1.48 3.11 -11.24
C VAL A 177 1.14 1.66 -10.95
N ALA A 178 1.19 0.77 -11.95
CA ALA A 178 0.98 -0.66 -11.76
C ALA A 178 2.08 -1.28 -10.87
N VAL A 179 3.35 -0.87 -11.04
CA VAL A 179 4.47 -1.36 -10.22
C VAL A 179 4.27 -0.94 -8.77
N ARG A 180 3.97 0.36 -8.55
CA ARG A 180 3.70 0.89 -7.20
C ARG A 180 2.46 0.26 -6.57
N ARG A 181 1.48 -0.15 -7.37
CA ARG A 181 0.30 -0.87 -6.88
C ARG A 181 0.63 -2.30 -6.45
N CYS A 182 1.45 -3.02 -7.21
CA CYS A 182 1.96 -4.32 -6.80
C CYS A 182 2.78 -4.22 -5.50
N HIS A 183 3.62 -3.19 -5.39
CA HIS A 183 4.37 -2.89 -4.17
C HIS A 183 3.46 -2.62 -2.97
N ASP A 184 2.31 -2.00 -3.16
CA ASP A 184 1.37 -1.73 -2.07
C ASP A 184 0.76 -3.00 -1.46
N VAL A 185 0.58 -4.05 -2.27
CA VAL A 185 0.15 -5.39 -1.81
C VAL A 185 1.34 -6.24 -1.31
N GLY A 186 2.55 -5.68 -1.33
CA GLY A 186 3.80 -6.35 -0.94
C GLY A 186 4.29 -7.39 -1.95
N LYS A 187 3.86 -7.29 -3.20
CA LYS A 187 4.38 -8.09 -4.31
C LYS A 187 5.42 -7.30 -5.09
N SER A 188 6.33 -8.00 -5.76
CA SER A 188 7.31 -7.34 -6.63
C SER A 188 6.65 -6.77 -7.89
N GLY A 189 7.21 -5.70 -8.45
CA GLY A 189 6.73 -5.11 -9.71
C GLY A 189 6.69 -6.07 -10.91
N TRP A 190 7.46 -7.17 -10.86
CA TRP A 190 7.43 -8.25 -11.84
C TRP A 190 6.07 -8.95 -11.95
N TRP A 191 5.20 -8.82 -10.95
CA TRP A 191 3.83 -9.33 -11.01
C TRP A 191 3.02 -8.73 -12.17
N ILE A 192 3.39 -7.58 -12.71
CA ILE A 192 2.74 -7.02 -13.91
C ILE A 192 2.89 -7.93 -15.12
N LEU A 193 4.03 -8.64 -15.25
CA LEU A 193 4.26 -9.55 -16.39
C LEU A 193 3.26 -10.71 -16.45
N THR A 194 2.51 -10.96 -15.37
CA THR A 194 1.41 -11.92 -15.41
C THR A 194 0.39 -11.54 -16.49
N VAL A 195 0.21 -10.26 -16.83
CA VAL A 195 -0.68 -9.81 -17.90
C VAL A 195 -0.35 -10.40 -19.28
N LEU A 196 0.89 -10.83 -19.50
CA LEU A 196 1.33 -11.48 -20.74
C LEU A 196 0.80 -12.90 -20.90
N ILE A 197 0.35 -13.52 -19.80
CA ILE A 197 -0.27 -14.84 -19.82
C ILE A 197 -1.78 -14.65 -20.03
N PRO A 198 -2.35 -15.09 -21.17
CA PRO A 198 -3.76 -14.91 -21.46
C PRO A 198 -4.64 -15.63 -20.44
N CYS A 199 -5.81 -15.04 -20.15
CA CYS A 199 -6.81 -15.53 -19.20
C CYS A 199 -6.32 -15.59 -17.74
N VAL A 200 -5.48 -16.57 -17.41
CA VAL A 200 -5.02 -16.84 -16.04
C VAL A 200 -4.22 -15.67 -15.49
N GLY A 201 -3.29 -15.15 -16.29
CA GLY A 201 -2.44 -14.04 -15.89
C GLY A 201 -3.20 -12.74 -15.62
N TRP A 202 -4.21 -12.46 -16.43
CA TRP A 202 -5.12 -11.34 -16.20
C TRP A 202 -5.89 -11.46 -14.89
N ILE A 203 -6.35 -12.66 -14.53
CA ILE A 203 -7.02 -12.90 -13.25
C ILE A 203 -6.06 -12.61 -12.08
N PHE A 204 -4.82 -13.11 -12.14
CA PHE A 204 -3.81 -12.84 -11.11
C PHE A 204 -3.48 -11.35 -10.98
N TYR A 205 -3.33 -10.66 -12.11
CA TYR A 205 -3.10 -9.22 -12.13
C TYR A 205 -4.29 -8.47 -11.51
N LEU A 206 -5.52 -8.80 -11.89
CA LEU A 206 -6.74 -8.20 -11.35
C LEU A 206 -6.85 -8.42 -9.83
N MET A 207 -6.57 -9.63 -9.35
CA MET A 207 -6.52 -9.90 -7.91
C MET A 207 -5.50 -9.00 -7.21
N ALA A 208 -4.31 -8.83 -7.79
CA ALA A 208 -3.26 -7.98 -7.22
C ALA A 208 -3.68 -6.49 -7.18
N VAL A 209 -4.28 -5.95 -8.24
CA VAL A 209 -4.67 -4.53 -8.25
C VAL A 209 -5.92 -4.24 -7.41
N CYS A 210 -6.83 -5.21 -7.25
CA CYS A 210 -8.03 -5.10 -6.43
C CYS A 210 -7.80 -5.37 -4.93
N ALA A 211 -6.77 -6.13 -4.57
CA ALA A 211 -6.50 -6.54 -3.19
C ALA A 211 -6.42 -5.35 -2.21
N PRO A 212 -6.75 -5.52 -0.92
CA PRO A 212 -6.56 -4.45 0.05
C PRO A 212 -5.09 -4.05 0.18
N SER A 213 -4.87 -2.76 0.44
CA SER A 213 -3.54 -2.24 0.76
C SER A 213 -3.03 -2.88 2.06
N GLN A 214 -1.72 -3.13 2.18
CA GLN A 214 -1.18 -3.57 3.47
C GLN A 214 -1.34 -2.45 4.52
N LEU A 215 -1.97 -2.78 5.65
CA LEU A 215 -2.32 -1.81 6.70
C LEU A 215 -1.07 -1.15 7.31
N ASN A 216 0.00 -1.92 7.45
CA ASN A 216 1.27 -1.46 7.99
C ASN A 216 2.21 -0.97 6.88
N ASP A 217 3.27 -0.30 7.29
CA ASP A 217 4.41 -0.01 6.44
C ASP A 217 5.02 -1.31 5.90
N ASN A 218 5.45 -1.27 4.65
CA ASN A 218 6.07 -2.43 4.00
C ASN A 218 7.45 -2.06 3.45
N GLN A 219 8.17 -3.03 2.90
CA GLN A 219 9.52 -2.83 2.35
C GLN A 219 9.61 -1.77 1.22
N TYR A 220 8.47 -1.38 0.64
CA TYR A 220 8.36 -0.39 -0.42
C TYR A 220 7.95 1.01 0.09
N GLY A 221 7.65 1.15 1.38
CA GLY A 221 7.37 2.44 2.01
C GLY A 221 6.13 2.45 2.91
N PRO A 222 5.79 3.63 3.45
CA PRO A 222 4.68 3.80 4.36
C PRO A 222 3.33 3.62 3.66
N ASN A 223 2.29 3.25 4.42
CA ASN A 223 0.95 3.05 3.86
C ASN A 223 0.39 4.36 3.25
N PRO A 224 0.06 4.37 1.93
CA PRO A 224 -0.42 5.58 1.25
C PRO A 224 -1.83 6.04 1.70
N ASN A 225 -2.59 5.19 2.39
CA ASN A 225 -3.94 5.51 2.89
C ASN A 225 -3.98 5.89 4.39
N GLY A 226 -2.83 5.84 5.08
CA GLY A 226 -2.77 6.03 6.53
C GLY A 226 -3.65 5.01 7.28
N SER A 227 -4.47 5.48 8.21
CA SER A 227 -5.40 4.64 9.01
C SER A 227 -6.79 4.44 8.39
N ASN A 228 -7.09 5.08 7.25
CA ASN A 228 -8.42 5.01 6.66
C ASN A 228 -8.53 3.75 5.76
N PRO A 229 -9.55 2.89 5.97
CA PRO A 229 -9.79 1.77 5.08
C PRO A 229 -10.10 2.29 3.68
N ASP A 230 -9.43 1.71 2.69
CA ASP A 230 -9.45 2.14 1.31
C ASP A 230 -10.68 1.61 0.55
N GLU A 231 -11.75 2.39 0.54
CA GLU A 231 -13.06 2.05 -0.04
C GLU A 231 -13.11 2.14 -1.58
N ALA A 232 -12.22 1.45 -2.29
CA ALA A 232 -12.23 1.46 -3.76
C ALA A 232 -13.35 0.62 -4.39
N TRP A 233 -14.13 -0.12 -3.57
CA TRP A 233 -15.13 -1.08 -4.04
C TRP A 233 -16.25 -0.48 -4.92
N PRO A 234 -16.77 0.75 -4.74
CA PRO A 234 -17.85 1.27 -5.58
C PRO A 234 -17.40 1.50 -7.03
N VAL A 235 -16.13 1.89 -7.19
CA VAL A 235 -15.51 2.17 -8.49
C VAL A 235 -15.26 0.89 -9.27
N VAL A 236 -14.72 -0.13 -8.59
CA VAL A 236 -14.47 -1.45 -9.18
C VAL A 236 -15.77 -2.12 -9.60
N VAL A 237 -16.81 -2.03 -8.76
CA VAL A 237 -18.15 -2.54 -9.09
C VAL A 237 -18.77 -1.79 -10.26
N GLY A 238 -18.66 -0.45 -10.30
CA GLY A 238 -19.15 0.35 -11.42
C GLY A 238 -18.51 -0.02 -12.76
N ILE A 239 -17.19 -0.25 -12.79
CA ILE A 239 -16.46 -0.65 -14.00
C ILE A 239 -16.82 -2.08 -14.41
N ALA A 240 -16.88 -3.02 -13.45
CA ALA A 240 -17.29 -4.39 -13.75
C ALA A 240 -18.69 -4.43 -14.37
N LEU A 241 -19.64 -3.65 -13.83
CA LEU A 241 -20.99 -3.54 -14.39
C LEU A 241 -21.00 -2.89 -15.77
N ALA A 242 -20.20 -1.84 -16.00
CA ALA A 242 -20.10 -1.19 -17.31
C ALA A 242 -19.49 -2.11 -18.38
N VAL A 243 -18.47 -2.88 -18.03
CA VAL A 243 -17.83 -3.86 -18.92
C VAL A 243 -18.78 -5.02 -19.21
N ILE A 244 -19.46 -5.54 -18.19
CA ILE A 244 -20.51 -6.57 -18.37
C ILE A 244 -21.61 -6.03 -19.29
N PHE A 245 -22.08 -4.80 -19.07
CA PHE A 245 -23.08 -4.16 -19.91
C PHE A 245 -22.61 -4.01 -21.37
N ALA A 246 -21.36 -3.58 -21.60
CA ALA A 246 -20.80 -3.46 -22.93
C ALA A 246 -20.68 -4.82 -23.64
N ILE A 247 -20.24 -5.87 -22.92
CA ILE A 247 -20.16 -7.24 -23.44
C ILE A 247 -21.56 -7.76 -23.78
N LEU A 248 -22.54 -7.58 -22.89
CA LEU A 248 -23.92 -8.01 -23.11
C LEU A 248 -24.56 -7.31 -24.31
N ASN A 249 -24.30 -6.01 -24.51
CA ASN A 249 -24.77 -5.29 -25.69
C ASN A 249 -24.07 -5.73 -26.97
N SER A 250 -22.77 -6.05 -26.92
CA SER A 250 -22.04 -6.58 -28.10
C SER A 250 -22.50 -7.98 -28.49
N LEU A 251 -22.95 -8.78 -27.52
CA LEU A 251 -23.46 -10.14 -27.75
C LEU A 251 -24.94 -10.15 -28.15
N GLY A 252 -25.71 -9.14 -27.76
CA GLY A 252 -27.12 -8.97 -28.12
C GLY A 252 -27.38 -8.31 -29.48
N GLY A 253 -26.31 -7.87 -30.17
CA GLY A 253 -26.37 -7.32 -31.53
C GLY A 253 -26.05 -8.33 -32.64
N MET A 254 -25.88 -9.61 -32.32
CA MET A 254 -25.72 -10.72 -33.29
C MET A 254 -27.06 -11.40 -33.58
#